data_AF-A0A2Z2H3F9-F1
#
_entry.id   AF-A0A2Z2H3F9-F1
#
_cell.length_a   1.000
_cell.length_b   1.000
_cell.length_c   1.000
_cell.angle_alpha   90.00
_cell.angle_beta   90.00
_cell.angle_gamma   90.00
#
_symmetry.space_group_name_H-M   'P 1'
#
loop_
_entity.id
_entity.type
_entity.pdbx_description
1 polymer ?
#
loop_
_entity_poly.entity_id
_entity_poly.type
_entity_poly.pdbx_seq_one_letter_code
_entity_poly.pdbx_strand_id
1 'polypeptide(L)'
;MNIISWIFASIAVGMLVNLIIPRHLSVGFLGTAGMAVLGGVVLAFLVTVFGFAAELSFDVRSLAAAVAGALGAIAVMTLWMARYQKR
;
A
#
# COMPACT_ATOMS: atom_id res chain seq x y z
N MET A 1 14.27 5.42 6.45
CA MET A 1 12.99 6.17 6.51
C MET A 1 12.23 5.70 7.75
N ASN A 2 11.56 6.59 8.48
CA ASN A 2 10.82 6.21 9.69
C ASN A 2 9.43 5.66 9.34
N ILE A 3 8.87 4.82 10.21
CA ILE A 3 7.56 4.18 10.00
C ILE A 3 6.42 5.17 9.71
N ILE A 4 6.50 6.37 10.29
CA ILE A 4 5.56 7.47 10.05
C ILE A 4 5.56 7.86 8.56
N SER A 5 6.74 7.97 7.94
CA SER A 5 6.86 8.31 6.52
C SER A 5 6.29 7.23 5.61
N TRP A 6 6.42 5.95 5.99
CA TRP A 6 5.79 4.85 5.24
C TRP A 6 4.28 4.89 5.32
N ILE A 7 3.73 5.19 6.49
CA ILE A 7 2.28 5.34 6.68
C ILE A 7 1.77 6.46 5.80
N PHE A 8 2.35 7.67 5.87
CA PHE A 8 1.88 8.80 5.05
C PHE A 8 2.01 8.55 3.55
N ALA A 9 3.13 7.98 3.09
CA ALA A 9 3.32 7.63 1.69
C ALA A 9 2.25 6.63 1.21
N SER A 10 1.99 5.60 2.02
CA SER A 10 1.01 4.56 1.70
C SER A 10 -0.42 5.08 1.71
N ILE A 11 -0.76 5.98 2.64
CA ILE A 11 -2.07 6.66 2.65
C ILE A 11 -2.23 7.47 1.36
N ALA A 12 -1.24 8.29 0.98
CA ALA A 12 -1.31 9.10 -0.23
C ALA A 12 -1.54 8.22 -1.47
N VAL A 13 -0.82 7.10 -1.59
CA VAL A 13 -1.03 6.11 -2.67
C VAL A 13 -2.44 5.53 -2.62
N GLY A 14 -2.91 5.09 -1.45
CA GLY A 14 -4.25 4.53 -1.29
C GLY A 14 -5.36 5.51 -1.67
N MET A 15 -5.20 6.78 -1.33
CA MET A 15 -6.13 7.84 -1.73
C MET A 15 -6.16 8.04 -3.25
N LEU A 16 -4.99 8.09 -3.88
CA LEU A 16 -4.87 8.24 -5.34
C LEU A 16 -5.48 7.05 -6.08
N VAL A 17 -5.22 5.83 -5.62
CA VAL A 17 -5.72 4.61 -6.27
C VAL A 17 -7.23 4.47 -6.11
N ASN A 18 -7.79 4.88 -4.97
CA ASN A 18 -9.24 4.84 -4.75
C ASN A 18 -10.03 5.71 -5.75
N LEU A 19 -9.41 6.73 -6.35
CA LEU A 19 -10.05 7.53 -7.41
C LEU A 19 -10.28 6.73 -8.71
N ILE A 20 -9.50 5.66 -8.91
CA ILE A 20 -9.53 4.84 -10.14
C ILE A 20 -10.39 3.58 -9.94
N ILE A 21 -10.55 3.11 -8.71
CA ILE A 21 -11.32 1.89 -8.42
C ILE A 21 -12.81 2.13 -8.71
N PRO A 22 -13.46 1.26 -9.52
CA PRO A 22 -14.89 1.35 -9.79
C PRO A 22 -15.70 1.27 -8.49
N ARG A 23 -16.72 2.12 -8.34
CA ARG A 23 -17.54 2.20 -7.10
C ARG A 23 -18.17 0.87 -6.68
N HIS A 24 -18.49 -0.02 -7.63
CA HIS A 24 -19.05 -1.33 -7.33
C HIS A 24 -18.04 -2.29 -6.66
N LEU A 25 -16.73 -2.05 -6.84
CA LEU A 25 -15.61 -2.78 -6.24
C LEU A 25 -14.90 -1.96 -5.14
N SER A 26 -15.48 -0.85 -4.69
CA SER A 26 -14.84 -0.02 -3.67
C SER A 26 -15.25 -0.50 -2.27
N VAL A 27 -14.27 -0.75 -1.40
CA VAL A 27 -14.49 -0.97 0.05
C VAL A 27 -14.68 0.37 0.80
N GLY A 28 -14.84 1.46 0.05
CA GLY A 28 -14.80 2.81 0.58
C GLY A 28 -13.37 3.28 0.85
N PHE A 29 -13.25 4.60 1.00
CA PHE A 29 -11.98 5.31 1.13
C PHE A 29 -11.13 4.83 2.32
N LEU A 30 -11.77 4.53 3.44
CA LEU A 30 -11.08 4.06 4.64
C LEU A 30 -10.51 2.64 4.45
N GLY A 31 -11.23 1.76 3.74
CA GLY A 31 -10.78 0.41 3.44
C GLY A 31 -9.58 0.41 2.48
N THR A 32 -9.63 1.22 1.42
CA THR A 32 -8.51 1.36 0.48
C THR A 32 -7.27 1.97 1.13
N ALA A 33 -7.44 3.01 1.95
CA ALA A 33 -6.34 3.63 2.68
C ALA A 33 -5.72 2.67 3.71
N GLY A 34 -6.55 1.94 4.47
CA GLY A 34 -6.08 0.96 5.44
C GLY A 34 -5.28 -0.18 4.80
N MET A 35 -5.77 -0.73 3.69
CA MET A 35 -5.04 -1.77 2.95
C MET A 35 -3.75 -1.26 2.32
N ALA A 36 -3.76 -0.02 1.81
CA ALA A 36 -2.57 0.61 1.28
C ALA A 36 -1.48 0.72 2.36
N VAL A 37 -1.84 1.20 3.56
CA VAL A 37 -0.92 1.32 4.70
C VAL A 37 -0.37 -0.04 5.12
N LEU A 38 -1.24 -1.04 5.28
CA LEU A 38 -0.80 -2.39 5.64
C LEU A 38 0.20 -2.94 4.63
N GLY A 39 -0.15 -2.89 3.33
CA GLY A 39 0.73 -3.38 2.27
C GLY A 39 2.06 -2.64 2.21
N GLY A 40 2.00 -1.31 2.25
CA GLY A 40 3.19 -0.46 2.10
C GLY A 40 4.12 -0.54 3.30
N VAL A 41 3.59 -0.52 4.53
CA VAL A 41 4.40 -0.67 5.74
C VAL A 41 5.03 -2.06 5.81
N VAL A 42 4.28 -3.13 5.51
CA VAL A 42 4.81 -4.50 5.54
C VAL A 42 5.94 -4.67 4.52
N LEU A 43 5.75 -4.22 3.28
CA LEU A 43 6.79 -4.39 2.26
C LEU A 43 8.01 -3.50 2.51
N ALA A 44 7.82 -2.25 2.93
CA ALA A 44 8.92 -1.36 3.30
C ALA A 44 9.71 -1.88 4.51
N PHE A 45 9.01 -2.45 5.49
CA PHE A 45 9.64 -3.10 6.63
C PHE A 45 10.47 -4.31 6.19
N LEU A 46 9.92 -5.21 5.37
CA LEU A 46 10.66 -6.37 4.85
C LEU A 46 11.93 -5.95 4.10
N VAL A 47 11.82 -4.98 3.19
CA VAL A 47 12.98 -4.47 2.41
C VAL A 47 14.05 -3.87 3.33
N THR A 48 13.64 -3.23 4.43
CA THR A 48 14.56 -2.69 5.43
C THR A 48 15.23 -3.81 6.23
N VAL A 49 14.46 -4.79 6.72
CA VAL A 49 14.97 -5.95 7.49
C VAL A 49 15.92 -6.83 6.68
N PHE A 50 15.65 -7.04 5.40
CA PHE A 50 16.53 -7.81 4.51
C PHE A 50 17.78 -7.03 4.05
N GLY A 51 18.01 -5.83 4.57
CA GLY A 51 19.21 -5.03 4.28
C GLY A 51 19.24 -4.41 2.88
N PHE A 52 18.10 -4.40 2.16
CA PHE A 52 18.00 -3.77 0.84
C PHE A 52 17.81 -2.24 0.91
N ALA A 53 17.48 -1.70 2.09
CA ALA A 53 17.31 -0.28 2.35
C ALA A 53 17.95 0.16 3.68
N ALA A 54 18.47 1.39 3.74
CA ALA A 54 19.16 1.94 4.90
C ALA A 54 18.19 2.39 6.01
N GLU A 55 18.47 2.00 7.25
CA GLU A 55 17.58 2.18 8.41
C GLU A 55 17.38 3.66 8.82
N LEU A 56 18.38 4.53 8.63
CA LEU A 56 18.39 5.86 9.27
C LEU A 56 18.29 7.07 8.33
N SER A 57 18.38 6.89 7.00
CA SER A 57 18.30 7.99 6.03
C SER A 57 17.02 7.92 5.18
N PHE A 58 16.67 9.03 4.52
CA PHE A 58 15.56 9.06 3.57
C PHE A 58 15.94 8.24 2.32
N ASP A 59 15.61 6.95 2.36
CA ASP A 59 15.96 6.01 1.31
C ASP A 59 14.82 5.85 0.31
N VAL A 60 15.08 6.25 -0.94
CA VAL A 60 14.16 6.14 -2.07
C VAL A 60 13.73 4.69 -2.31
N ARG A 61 14.57 3.71 -1.98
CA ARG A 61 14.25 2.27 -2.10
C ARG A 61 13.16 1.85 -1.12
N SER A 62 13.25 2.35 0.10
CA SER A 62 12.24 2.11 1.14
C SER A 62 10.90 2.77 0.77
N LEU A 63 10.94 3.96 0.17
CA LEU A 63 9.74 4.59 -0.38
C LEU A 63 9.14 3.78 -1.54
N ALA A 64 9.96 3.34 -2.50
CA ALA A 64 9.50 2.51 -3.62
C ALA A 64 8.88 1.19 -3.14
N ALA A 65 9.47 0.56 -2.13
CA ALA A 65 8.91 -0.61 -1.47
C ALA A 65 7.56 -0.31 -0.80
N ALA A 66 7.42 0.83 -0.13
CA ALA A 66 6.14 1.23 0.45
C ALA A 66 5.05 1.41 -0.62
N VAL A 67 5.38 2.10 -1.72
CA VAL A 67 4.44 2.31 -2.83
C VAL A 67 4.07 0.99 -3.49
N ALA A 68 5.05 0.12 -3.77
CA ALA A 68 4.81 -1.18 -4.37
C ALA A 68 3.95 -2.09 -3.47
N GLY A 69 4.21 -2.08 -2.16
CA GLY A 69 3.43 -2.84 -1.18
C GLY A 69 2.00 -2.34 -1.08
N ALA A 70 1.80 -1.02 -1.06
CA ALA A 70 0.48 -0.41 -1.05
C ALA A 70 -0.33 -0.76 -2.31
N LEU A 71 0.27 -0.63 -3.49
CA LEU A 71 -0.36 -0.99 -4.76
C LEU A 71 -0.68 -2.50 -4.82
N GLY A 72 0.24 -3.35 -4.37
CA GLY A 72 0.05 -4.79 -4.32
C GLY A 72 -1.12 -5.19 -3.42
N ALA A 73 -1.21 -4.63 -2.21
CA ALA A 73 -2.30 -4.91 -1.28
C ALA A 73 -3.66 -4.47 -1.84
N ILE A 74 -3.72 -3.27 -2.43
CA ILE A 74 -4.96 -2.79 -3.07
C ILE A 74 -5.33 -3.69 -4.26
N ALA A 75 -4.37 -4.04 -5.12
CA ALA A 75 -4.63 -4.92 -6.26
C ALA A 75 -5.15 -6.29 -5.83
N VAL A 76 -4.56 -6.90 -4.79
CA VAL A 76 -5.04 -8.17 -4.21
C VAL A 76 -6.46 -8.02 -3.68
N MET A 77 -6.75 -6.94 -2.94
CA MET A 77 -8.09 -6.67 -2.42
C MET A 77 -9.12 -6.51 -3.54
N THR A 78 -8.80 -5.70 -4.56
CA THR A 78 -9.68 -5.44 -5.71
C THR A 78 -9.92 -6.71 -6.53
N LEU A 79 -8.88 -7.52 -6.78
CA LEU A 79 -8.99 -8.80 -7.46
C LEU A 79 -9.84 -9.80 -6.67
N TRP A 80 -9.67 -9.82 -5.35
CA TRP A 80 -10.47 -10.66 -4.47
C TRP A 80 -11.95 -10.29 -4.58
N MET A 81 -12.30 -9.02 -4.39
CA MET A 81 -13.70 -8.58 -4.55
C MET A 81 -14.26 -8.86 -5.94
N ALA A 82 -13.50 -8.63 -7.00
CA ALA A 82 -13.94 -8.92 -8.37
C ALA A 82 -14.27 -10.40 -8.60
N ARG A 83 -13.63 -11.32 -7.86
CA ARG A 83 -13.98 -12.75 -7.90
C ARG A 83 -15.20 -13.10 -7.07
N TYR A 84 -15.37 -12.49 -5.90
CA TYR A 84 -16.46 -12.85 -4.97
C TYR A 84 -17.79 -12.15 -5.27
N GLN A 85 -17.81 -10.99 -5.93
CA GLN A 85 -19.04 -10.31 -6.36
C GLN A 85 -19.76 -10.96 -7.55
N LYS A 86 -19.16 -11.96 -8.21
CA LYS A 86 -19.78 -12.69 -9.33
C LYS A 86 -20.62 -13.90 -8.88
N ARG A 87 -20.73 -14.17 -7.58
CA ARG A 87 -21.64 -15.16 -6.99
C ARG A 87 -22.81 -14.46 -6.32
#